data_AF-A0A3A8KRU7-F1
#
_entry.id   AF-A0A3A8KRU7-F1
#
_cell.length_a   1.000
_cell.length_b   1.000
_cell.length_c   1.000
_cell.angle_alpha   90.00
_cell.angle_beta   90.00
_cell.angle_gamma   90.00
#
_symmetry.space_group_name_H-M   'P 1'
#
loop_
_entity.id
_entity.type
_entity.pdbx_description
1 polymer ?
#
loop_
_entity_poly.entity_id
_entity_poly.type
_entity_poly.pdbx_seq_one_letter_code
_entity_poly.pdbx_strand_id
1 'polypeptide(L)'
;MPLKRPLPALMGGVSLSVLVSVGALAYQHLRTDALEERLLREVNTLTHATHPRPAHVTATQPGTFGEAVASLLPALIQQAREASALSAAEAATLEAVTEGRTPVMDLPATRREALEHARPLMRQVLAATHAESGGLPEDLRPLSGPEVSGRDALLQALRHVVDAAALETRLLVSRGDADQAVDTCVDTLALSRELALGGGLVGQRLSANGYGRTWRACADALDAASLGRKRQALSQLTRLHEGFPPVSLTLHEEAVAAQLHAFRDLLSDEARAELPPTWFDAPALPGALSRRLQWRQWVEDADRLMAVADQPAEERRRSLADLETLKGEEYFRHAESPSVRLSPEDVEALALRELRSEALMALVEVDVARAEKGQWPRALPTRTASLMLKPVDETEAQIHSCVQGLMPDPLVVKADGAPALQQVHDVP
;
A
#
# COMPACT_ATOMS: atom_id res chain seq x y z
N MET A 1 36.55 13.62 -75.81
CA MET A 1 37.11 13.55 -74.44
C MET A 1 35.97 13.32 -73.47
N PRO A 2 35.85 12.17 -72.79
CA PRO A 2 34.78 11.93 -71.85
C PRO A 2 35.13 12.56 -70.49
N LEU A 3 34.23 13.41 -69.97
CA LEU A 3 34.30 13.91 -68.59
C LEU A 3 34.19 12.71 -67.63
N LYS A 4 35.33 12.33 -67.02
CA LYS A 4 35.37 11.44 -65.85
C LYS A 4 34.58 12.12 -64.73
N ARG A 5 33.31 11.74 -64.55
CA ARG A 5 32.50 12.16 -63.40
C ARG A 5 33.20 11.70 -62.11
N PRO A 6 33.40 12.58 -61.11
CA PRO A 6 34.10 12.23 -59.89
C PRO A 6 33.15 11.48 -58.94
N LEU A 7 32.91 10.20 -59.23
CA LEU A 7 32.29 9.23 -58.30
C LEU A 7 32.88 9.26 -56.87
N PRO A 8 34.19 9.43 -56.63
CA PRO A 8 34.72 9.48 -55.26
C PRO A 8 34.30 10.73 -54.47
N ALA A 9 34.02 11.87 -55.13
CA ALA A 9 33.59 13.09 -54.44
C ALA A 9 32.12 13.01 -53.97
N LEU A 10 31.26 12.34 -54.74
CA LEU A 10 29.87 12.07 -54.36
C LEU A 10 29.78 11.03 -53.23
N MET A 11 30.57 9.96 -53.29
CA MET A 11 30.67 8.97 -52.20
C MET A 11 31.16 9.62 -50.89
N GLY A 12 32.18 10.49 -50.96
CA GLY A 12 32.68 11.22 -49.79
C GLY A 12 31.66 12.19 -49.18
N GLY A 13 30.88 12.88 -50.00
CA GLY A 13 29.80 13.78 -49.54
C GLY A 13 28.63 13.05 -48.87
N VAL A 14 28.25 11.88 -49.38
CA VAL A 14 27.21 11.03 -48.76
C VAL A 14 27.70 10.46 -47.44
N SER A 15 28.93 9.94 -47.37
CA SER A 15 29.50 9.43 -46.11
C SER A 15 29.62 10.51 -45.04
N LEU A 16 30.05 11.73 -45.41
CA LEU A 16 30.14 12.84 -44.46
C LEU A 16 28.76 13.30 -43.99
N SER A 17 27.75 13.33 -44.87
CA SER A 17 26.36 13.66 -44.51
C SER A 17 25.73 12.60 -43.59
N VAL A 18 26.06 11.32 -43.81
CA VAL A 18 25.65 10.22 -42.92
C VAL A 18 26.34 10.36 -41.56
N LEU A 19 27.65 10.64 -41.51
CA LEU A 19 28.37 10.84 -40.25
C LEU A 19 27.88 12.07 -39.46
N VAL A 20 27.59 13.18 -40.14
CA VAL A 20 27.02 14.38 -39.50
C VAL A 20 25.61 14.10 -38.99
N SER A 21 24.77 13.40 -39.77
CA SER A 21 23.42 13.01 -39.34
C SER A 21 23.47 12.04 -38.16
N VAL A 22 24.35 11.03 -38.19
CA VAL A 22 24.57 10.09 -37.07
C VAL A 22 25.13 10.82 -35.86
N GLY A 23 26.06 11.76 -36.05
CA GLY A 23 26.62 12.58 -34.97
C GLY A 23 25.59 13.52 -34.34
N ALA A 24 24.72 14.13 -35.15
CA ALA A 24 23.62 14.98 -34.69
C ALA A 24 22.55 14.17 -33.95
N LEU A 25 22.19 12.99 -34.48
CA LEU A 25 21.30 12.05 -33.81
C LEU A 25 21.91 11.55 -32.50
N ALA A 26 23.18 11.13 -32.49
CA ALA A 26 23.87 10.73 -31.27
C ALA A 26 23.92 11.88 -30.25
N TYR A 27 24.25 13.10 -30.68
CA TYR A 27 24.25 14.27 -29.81
C TYR A 27 22.86 14.55 -29.23
N GLN A 28 21.80 14.50 -30.05
CA GLN A 28 20.42 14.65 -29.61
C GLN A 28 19.98 13.52 -28.67
N HIS A 29 20.46 12.29 -28.91
CA HIS A 29 20.23 11.11 -28.06
C HIS A 29 21.03 11.13 -26.76
N LEU A 30 22.04 11.99 -26.63
CA LEU A 30 22.92 12.07 -25.46
C LEU A 30 22.71 13.33 -24.62
N ARG A 31 21.84 14.25 -25.03
CA ARG A 31 21.41 15.38 -24.20
C ARG A 31 20.47 14.93 -23.09
N THR A 32 20.68 15.41 -21.88
CA THR A 32 19.83 15.10 -20.71
C THR A 32 18.97 16.27 -20.26
N ASP A 33 19.09 17.45 -20.89
CA ASP A 33 18.41 18.70 -20.50
C ASP A 33 16.91 18.49 -20.23
N ALA A 34 16.20 17.78 -21.11
CA ALA A 34 14.77 17.52 -20.95
C ALA A 34 14.45 16.52 -19.82
N LEU A 35 15.33 15.56 -19.55
CA LEU A 35 15.18 14.62 -18.42
C LEU A 35 15.45 15.32 -17.09
N GLU A 36 16.46 16.19 -17.08
CA GLU A 36 16.82 17.02 -15.94
C GLU A 36 15.67 17.98 -15.57
N GLU A 37 15.15 18.73 -16.54
CA GLU A 37 14.00 19.62 -16.32
C GLU A 37 12.77 18.85 -15.84
N ARG A 38 12.50 17.68 -16.43
CA ARG A 38 11.41 16.80 -16.00
C ARG A 38 11.59 16.34 -14.56
N LEU A 39 12.78 15.84 -14.22
CA LEU A 39 13.07 15.34 -12.88
C LEU A 39 12.93 16.43 -11.82
N LEU A 40 13.48 17.62 -12.05
CA LEU A 40 13.34 18.75 -11.13
C LEU A 40 11.87 19.13 -10.90
N ARG A 41 11.08 19.19 -11.98
CA ARG A 41 9.64 19.48 -11.91
C ARG A 41 8.89 18.42 -11.11
N GLU A 42 9.17 17.15 -11.36
CA GLU A 42 8.54 16.01 -10.66
C GLU A 42 8.92 15.99 -9.18
N VAL A 43 10.20 16.20 -8.85
CA VAL A 43 10.68 16.30 -7.46
C VAL A 43 10.00 17.43 -6.73
N ASN A 44 9.93 18.63 -7.34
CA ASN A 44 9.26 19.76 -6.72
C ASN A 44 7.76 19.49 -6.49
N THR A 45 7.10 18.85 -7.46
CA THR A 45 5.68 18.50 -7.37
C THR A 45 5.43 17.51 -6.24
N LEU A 46 6.23 16.45 -6.15
CA LEU A 46 6.08 15.41 -5.15
C LEU A 46 6.49 15.86 -3.73
N THR A 47 7.49 16.72 -3.62
CA THR A 47 7.93 17.27 -2.32
C THR A 47 6.81 18.09 -1.66
N HIS A 48 6.02 18.80 -2.47
CA HIS A 48 4.90 19.64 -2.03
C HIS A 48 3.53 18.96 -2.20
N ALA A 49 3.50 17.66 -2.50
CA ALA A 49 2.25 16.95 -2.71
C ALA A 49 1.42 16.91 -1.43
N THR A 50 0.12 17.21 -1.58
CA THR A 50 -0.88 16.96 -0.56
C THR A 50 -1.55 15.62 -0.81
N HIS A 51 -1.96 14.93 0.26
CA HIS A 51 -2.64 13.63 0.16
C HIS A 51 -4.11 13.73 0.62
N PRO A 52 -5.00 14.34 -0.20
CA PRO A 52 -6.41 14.41 0.12
C PRO A 52 -7.03 13.00 0.11
N ARG A 53 -7.93 12.74 1.05
CA ARG A 53 -8.66 11.48 1.15
C ARG A 53 -9.99 11.65 1.88
N PRO A 54 -11.02 10.83 1.60
CA PRO A 54 -12.23 10.81 2.41
C PRO A 54 -11.89 10.44 3.87
N ALA A 55 -12.23 11.32 4.81
CA ALA A 55 -12.10 11.00 6.23
C ALA A 55 -13.07 9.89 6.61
N HIS A 56 -12.60 8.85 7.29
CA HIS A 56 -13.47 7.74 7.70
C HIS A 56 -14.34 8.11 8.91
N VAL A 57 -14.00 9.16 9.65
CA VAL A 57 -14.80 9.71 10.76
C VAL A 57 -15.51 11.01 10.37
N THR A 58 -16.60 11.34 11.06
CA THR A 58 -17.38 12.57 10.81
C THR A 58 -16.79 13.79 11.51
N ALA A 59 -16.26 13.62 12.73
CA ALA A 59 -15.57 14.69 13.46
C ALA A 59 -14.06 14.53 13.25
N THR A 60 -13.54 15.21 12.22
CA THR A 60 -12.11 15.15 11.87
C THR A 60 -11.27 16.02 12.81
N GLN A 61 -9.99 15.67 12.91
CA GLN A 61 -8.98 16.49 13.58
C GLN A 61 -8.27 17.37 12.53
N PRO A 62 -8.04 18.66 12.82
CA PRO A 62 -7.33 19.55 11.89
C PRO A 62 -5.92 19.05 11.55
N GLY A 63 -5.50 19.25 10.30
CA GLY A 63 -4.15 18.92 9.83
C GLY A 63 -4.03 17.53 9.20
N THR A 64 -2.80 17.04 9.12
CA THR A 64 -2.47 15.76 8.46
C THR A 64 -2.18 14.63 9.46
N PHE A 65 -2.35 13.38 9.04
CA PHE A 65 -1.89 12.22 9.80
C PHE A 65 -0.41 12.34 10.18
N GLY A 66 0.44 12.72 9.24
CA GLY A 66 1.88 12.89 9.45
C GLY A 66 2.22 13.90 10.54
N GLU A 67 1.53 15.04 10.57
CA GLU A 67 1.68 16.06 11.63
C GLU A 67 1.26 15.52 13.00
N ALA A 68 0.12 14.81 13.07
CA ALA A 68 -0.39 14.26 14.32
C ALA A 68 0.56 13.19 14.91
N VAL A 69 1.17 12.35 14.05
CA VAL A 69 2.07 11.29 14.51
C VAL A 69 3.51 11.78 14.72
N ALA A 70 3.93 12.92 14.16
CA ALA A 70 5.30 13.43 14.26
C ALA A 70 5.81 13.51 15.72
N SER A 71 4.96 13.95 16.65
CA SER A 71 5.33 14.03 18.08
C SER A 71 5.46 12.67 18.78
N LEU A 72 4.87 11.61 18.20
CA LEU A 72 4.84 10.26 18.74
C LEU A 72 6.02 9.41 18.27
N LEU A 73 6.71 9.80 17.19
CA LEU A 73 7.76 9.02 16.53
C LEU A 73 8.87 8.55 17.50
N PRO A 74 9.42 9.40 18.38
CA PRO A 74 10.50 8.96 19.27
C PRO A 74 10.05 7.84 20.22
N ALA A 75 8.83 7.95 20.77
CA ALA A 75 8.26 6.93 21.64
C ALA A 75 7.94 5.63 20.87
N LEU A 76 7.43 5.75 19.64
CA LEU A 76 7.13 4.61 18.77
C LEU A 76 8.38 3.81 18.43
N ILE A 77 9.44 4.51 18.02
CA ILE A 77 10.73 3.88 17.69
C ILE A 77 11.33 3.22 18.93
N GLN A 78 11.29 3.87 20.10
CA GLN A 78 11.80 3.28 21.33
C GLN A 78 11.02 2.02 21.72
N GLN A 79 9.70 2.06 21.70
CA GLN A 79 8.86 0.90 22.00
C GLN A 79 9.10 -0.27 21.03
N ALA A 80 9.31 0.02 19.75
CA ALA A 80 9.64 -0.99 18.74
C ALA A 80 11.02 -1.63 18.98
N ARG A 81 12.01 -0.85 19.45
CA ARG A 81 13.35 -1.35 19.79
C ARG A 81 13.34 -2.22 21.05
N GLU A 82 12.48 -1.89 22.01
CA GLU A 82 12.30 -2.65 23.25
C GLU A 82 11.48 -3.93 23.05
N ALA A 83 10.80 -4.07 21.92
CA ALA A 83 10.02 -5.26 21.60
C ALA A 83 10.94 -6.48 21.40
N SER A 84 10.85 -7.44 22.33
CA SER A 84 11.59 -8.70 22.23
C SER A 84 11.22 -9.47 20.97
N ALA A 85 12.25 -9.90 20.22
CA ALA A 85 12.08 -10.79 19.08
C ALA A 85 11.28 -12.03 19.47
N LEU A 86 10.26 -12.35 18.67
CA LEU A 86 9.47 -13.57 18.83
C LEU A 86 10.33 -14.78 18.46
N SER A 87 10.23 -15.87 19.23
CA SER A 87 10.55 -17.19 18.67
C SER A 87 9.54 -17.56 17.57
N ALA A 88 9.94 -18.43 16.63
CA ALA A 88 9.03 -18.85 15.54
C ALA A 88 7.73 -19.48 16.06
N ALA A 89 7.80 -20.22 17.17
CA ALA A 89 6.63 -20.82 17.80
C ALA A 89 5.69 -19.75 18.39
N GLU A 90 6.23 -18.76 19.12
CA GLU A 90 5.40 -17.67 19.65
C GLU A 90 4.79 -16.81 18.55
N ALA A 91 5.53 -16.56 17.46
CA ALA A 91 5.00 -15.81 16.31
C ALA A 91 3.81 -16.55 15.66
N ALA A 92 3.93 -17.87 15.50
CA ALA A 92 2.86 -18.71 14.96
C ALA A 92 1.63 -18.74 15.89
N THR A 93 1.83 -18.84 17.20
CA THR A 93 0.73 -18.77 18.18
C THR A 93 0.04 -17.41 18.14
N LEU A 94 0.81 -16.32 18.14
CA LEU A 94 0.27 -14.96 18.07
C LEU A 94 -0.56 -14.74 16.80
N GLU A 95 -0.05 -15.21 15.66
CA GLU A 95 -0.75 -15.15 14.38
C GLU A 95 -2.04 -15.97 14.40
N ALA A 96 -1.99 -17.22 14.89
CA ALA A 96 -3.17 -18.07 15.02
C ALA A 96 -4.25 -17.47 15.95
N VAL A 97 -3.85 -16.83 17.05
CA VAL A 97 -4.79 -16.13 17.96
C VAL A 97 -5.40 -14.92 17.25
N THR A 98 -4.57 -14.09 16.61
CA THR A 98 -5.02 -12.87 15.91
C THR A 98 -6.03 -13.21 14.82
N GLU A 99 -5.76 -14.27 14.05
CA GLU A 99 -6.63 -14.77 12.99
C GLU A 99 -7.82 -15.60 13.49
N GLY A 100 -7.97 -15.79 14.80
CA GLY A 100 -9.09 -16.51 15.41
C GLY A 100 -9.05 -18.02 15.21
N ARG A 101 -7.91 -18.59 14.79
CA ARG A 101 -7.71 -20.03 14.66
C ARG A 101 -7.48 -20.72 16.00
N THR A 102 -7.01 -19.98 16.99
CA THR A 102 -6.82 -20.44 18.37
C THR A 102 -7.45 -19.46 19.36
N PRO A 103 -7.91 -19.93 20.54
CA PRO A 103 -8.53 -19.07 21.53
C PRO A 103 -7.53 -18.09 22.15
N VAL A 104 -8.03 -16.94 22.60
CA VAL A 104 -7.20 -15.89 23.25
C VAL A 104 -6.52 -16.35 24.54
N MET A 105 -7.03 -17.42 25.16
CA MET A 105 -6.44 -18.00 26.37
C MET A 105 -5.06 -18.62 26.10
N ASP A 106 -4.81 -19.05 24.86
CA ASP A 106 -3.53 -19.63 24.44
C ASP A 106 -2.45 -18.55 24.18
N LEU A 107 -2.84 -17.27 24.20
CA LEU A 107 -1.92 -16.15 24.06
C LEU A 107 -0.96 -16.11 25.26
N PRO A 108 0.37 -16.12 25.06
CA PRO A 108 1.33 -16.04 26.17
C PRO A 108 1.13 -14.79 27.03
N ALA A 109 1.32 -14.91 28.35
CA ALA A 109 1.15 -13.80 29.30
C ALA A 109 2.03 -12.59 28.95
N THR A 110 3.26 -12.84 28.53
CA THR A 110 4.21 -11.81 28.05
C THR A 110 3.66 -11.00 26.89
N ARG A 111 2.84 -11.59 26.02
CA ARG A 111 2.22 -10.90 24.88
C ARG A 111 1.04 -10.05 25.30
N ARG A 112 0.26 -10.50 26.30
CA ARG A 112 -0.77 -9.66 26.91
C ARG A 112 -0.15 -8.45 27.59
N GLU A 113 0.88 -8.64 28.39
CA GLU A 113 1.62 -7.55 29.06
C GLU A 113 2.23 -6.57 28.06
N ALA A 114 2.85 -7.07 26.98
CA ALA A 114 3.39 -6.22 25.91
C ALA A 114 2.29 -5.38 25.24
N LEU A 115 1.11 -5.96 24.98
CA LEU A 115 -0.03 -5.21 24.44
C LEU A 115 -0.53 -4.15 25.43
N GLU A 116 -0.70 -4.49 26.71
CA GLU A 116 -1.11 -3.56 27.76
C GLU A 116 -0.16 -2.35 27.83
N HIS A 117 1.15 -2.61 27.74
CA HIS A 117 2.17 -1.56 27.73
C HIS A 117 2.11 -0.69 26.46
N ALA A 118 1.91 -1.31 25.29
CA ALA A 118 1.85 -0.63 23.99
C ALA A 118 0.55 0.16 23.76
N ARG A 119 -0.53 -0.21 24.46
CA ARG A 119 -1.90 0.26 24.19
C ARG A 119 -2.07 1.79 24.22
N PRO A 120 -1.51 2.56 25.18
CA PRO A 120 -1.69 4.01 25.20
C PRO A 120 -1.12 4.70 23.96
N LEU A 121 0.04 4.25 23.48
CA LEU A 121 0.68 4.80 22.30
C LEU A 121 -0.03 4.35 21.01
N MET A 122 -0.41 3.07 20.94
CA MET A 122 -1.23 2.53 19.86
C MET A 122 -2.51 3.34 19.66
N ARG A 123 -3.25 3.62 20.73
CA ARG A 123 -4.49 4.42 20.67
C ARG A 123 -4.27 5.85 20.16
N GLN A 124 -3.14 6.48 20.53
CA GLN A 124 -2.80 7.82 20.03
C GLN A 124 -2.51 7.79 18.52
N VAL A 125 -1.80 6.77 18.04
CA VAL A 125 -1.56 6.60 16.59
C VAL A 125 -2.85 6.31 15.83
N LEU A 126 -3.72 5.45 16.37
CA LEU A 126 -5.02 5.17 15.76
C LEU A 126 -5.90 6.42 15.72
N ALA A 127 -5.93 7.23 16.79
CA ALA A 127 -6.64 8.50 16.81
C ALA A 127 -6.08 9.51 15.81
N ALA A 128 -4.78 9.49 15.52
CA ALA A 128 -4.18 10.36 14.50
C ALA A 128 -4.73 10.08 13.09
N THR A 129 -5.27 8.89 12.82
CA THR A 129 -5.94 8.58 11.54
C THR A 129 -7.20 9.40 11.30
N HIS A 130 -7.74 10.05 12.35
CA HIS A 130 -8.92 10.92 12.29
C HIS A 130 -8.62 12.30 11.68
N ALA A 131 -7.38 12.56 11.29
CA ALA A 131 -6.98 13.77 10.60
C ALA A 131 -7.79 14.03 9.30
N GLU A 132 -7.93 15.30 8.94
CA GLU A 132 -8.63 15.78 7.74
C GLU A 132 -8.03 15.23 6.45
N SER A 133 -6.70 15.17 6.36
CA SER A 133 -5.99 14.62 5.23
C SER A 133 -4.93 13.60 5.64
N GLY A 134 -4.52 12.77 4.68
CA GLY A 134 -3.46 11.81 4.89
C GLY A 134 -2.08 12.41 4.70
N GLY A 135 -1.12 11.52 4.43
CA GLY A 135 0.28 11.86 4.24
C GLY A 135 1.12 11.42 5.43
N LEU A 136 2.30 10.94 5.14
CA LEU A 136 3.24 10.46 6.14
C LEU A 136 4.08 11.60 6.72
N PRO A 137 4.65 11.40 7.93
CA PRO A 137 5.71 12.25 8.45
C PRO A 137 6.82 12.41 7.43
N GLU A 138 7.48 13.57 7.44
CA GLU A 138 8.51 13.92 6.46
C GLU A 138 9.51 12.79 6.26
N ASP A 139 10.07 12.24 7.34
CA ASP A 139 11.07 11.15 7.31
C ASP A 139 10.64 9.85 6.58
N LEU A 140 9.35 9.65 6.33
CA LEU A 140 8.83 8.46 5.64
C LEU A 140 8.47 8.69 4.18
N ARG A 141 8.45 9.94 3.71
CA ARG A 141 8.10 10.23 2.33
C ARG A 141 9.19 9.68 1.39
N PRO A 142 8.84 9.16 0.21
CA PRO A 142 9.79 8.59 -0.74
C PRO A 142 10.94 9.51 -1.10
N LEU A 143 10.74 10.83 -0.99
CA LEU A 143 11.72 11.84 -1.38
C LEU A 143 12.54 12.47 -0.24
N SER A 144 12.46 11.93 0.97
CA SER A 144 13.07 12.55 2.16
C SER A 144 14.56 12.26 2.33
N GLY A 145 15.21 11.73 1.30
CA GLY A 145 16.62 11.37 1.30
C GLY A 145 16.88 9.90 1.64
N PRO A 146 18.14 9.44 1.51
CA PRO A 146 18.50 8.02 1.59
C PRO A 146 18.85 7.57 3.02
N GLU A 147 18.42 8.26 4.08
CA GLU A 147 18.67 7.79 5.46
C GLU A 147 17.79 6.58 5.79
N VAL A 148 18.22 5.42 5.30
CA VAL A 148 17.45 4.16 5.33
C VAL A 148 17.18 3.68 6.76
N SER A 149 18.12 3.88 7.69
CA SER A 149 18.02 3.36 9.07
C SER A 149 16.91 4.01 9.90
N GLY A 150 16.71 5.32 9.76
CA GLY A 150 15.62 6.05 10.43
C GLY A 150 14.25 5.64 9.87
N ARG A 151 14.17 5.56 8.54
CA ARG A 151 12.95 5.13 7.84
C ARG A 151 12.54 3.71 8.20
N ASP A 152 13.48 2.75 8.18
CA ASP A 152 13.21 1.35 8.52
C ASP A 152 12.73 1.19 9.96
N ALA A 153 13.36 1.88 10.92
CA ALA A 153 12.97 1.83 12.32
C ALA A 153 11.53 2.36 12.53
N LEU A 154 11.16 3.41 11.82
CA LEU A 154 9.83 3.98 11.90
C LEU A 154 8.76 3.12 11.20
N LEU A 155 9.08 2.56 10.03
CA LEU A 155 8.19 1.60 9.36
C LEU A 155 7.95 0.36 10.23
N GLN A 156 8.99 -0.15 10.89
CA GLN A 156 8.88 -1.24 11.86
C GLN A 156 7.99 -0.85 13.04
N ALA A 157 8.15 0.37 13.57
CA ALA A 157 7.31 0.84 14.68
C ALA A 157 5.82 0.93 14.30
N LEU A 158 5.50 1.46 13.12
CA LEU A 158 4.12 1.53 12.63
C LEU A 158 3.54 0.13 12.35
N ARG A 159 4.35 -0.81 11.86
CA ARG A 159 3.95 -2.22 11.74
C ARG A 159 3.60 -2.83 13.09
N HIS A 160 4.39 -2.57 14.13
CA HIS A 160 4.07 -3.04 15.48
C HIS A 160 2.75 -2.46 16.03
N VAL A 161 2.41 -1.21 15.67
CA VAL A 161 1.09 -0.63 16.02
C VAL A 161 -0.04 -1.40 15.35
N VAL A 162 0.10 -1.74 14.07
CA VAL A 162 -0.90 -2.53 13.34
C VAL A 162 -1.07 -3.93 13.94
N ASP A 163 0.03 -4.62 14.23
CA ASP A 163 0.00 -5.94 14.86
C ASP A 163 -0.65 -5.89 16.25
N ALA A 164 -0.33 -4.88 17.06
CA ALA A 164 -0.93 -4.68 18.38
C ALA A 164 -2.43 -4.39 18.29
N ALA A 165 -2.86 -3.57 17.33
CA ALA A 165 -4.27 -3.21 17.17
C ALA A 165 -5.12 -4.35 16.61
N ALA A 166 -4.55 -5.20 15.74
CA ALA A 166 -5.17 -6.45 15.31
C ALA A 166 -5.42 -7.38 16.51
N LEU A 167 -4.43 -7.51 17.40
CA LEU A 167 -4.56 -8.31 18.61
C LEU A 167 -5.58 -7.72 19.60
N GLU A 168 -5.56 -6.40 19.82
CA GLU A 168 -6.55 -5.71 20.67
C GLU A 168 -7.98 -5.94 20.14
N THR A 169 -8.19 -5.82 18.83
CA THR A 169 -9.50 -6.10 18.19
C THR A 169 -9.97 -7.52 18.55
N ARG A 170 -9.09 -8.52 18.42
CA ARG A 170 -9.38 -9.91 18.78
C ARG A 170 -9.74 -10.07 20.27
N LEU A 171 -9.00 -9.41 21.16
CA LEU A 171 -9.28 -9.47 22.59
C LEU A 171 -10.63 -8.84 22.93
N LEU A 172 -10.97 -7.71 22.32
CA LEU A 172 -12.27 -7.05 22.52
C LEU A 172 -13.43 -7.93 22.06
N VAL A 173 -13.32 -8.56 20.87
CA VAL A 173 -14.31 -9.54 20.40
C VAL A 173 -14.48 -10.68 21.40
N SER A 174 -13.38 -11.23 21.93
CA SER A 174 -13.43 -12.34 22.89
C SER A 174 -14.11 -11.98 24.23
N ARG A 175 -14.14 -10.69 24.59
CA ARG A 175 -14.77 -10.16 25.81
C ARG A 175 -16.23 -9.76 25.61
N GLY A 176 -16.74 -9.81 24.38
CA GLY A 176 -18.07 -9.33 24.02
C GLY A 176 -18.14 -7.82 23.73
N ASP A 177 -17.00 -7.13 23.69
CA ASP A 177 -16.91 -5.68 23.42
C ASP A 177 -16.87 -5.40 21.90
N ALA A 178 -17.81 -5.98 21.14
CA ALA A 178 -17.76 -6.00 19.68
C ALA A 178 -17.79 -4.60 19.05
N ASP A 179 -18.60 -3.67 19.57
CA ASP A 179 -18.68 -2.31 19.03
C ASP A 179 -17.35 -1.55 19.16
N GLN A 180 -16.64 -1.72 20.28
CA GLN A 180 -15.31 -1.16 20.49
C GLN A 180 -14.25 -1.86 19.63
N ALA A 181 -14.42 -3.17 19.39
CA ALA A 181 -13.58 -3.91 18.47
C ALA A 181 -13.70 -3.37 17.04
N VAL A 182 -14.92 -3.00 16.60
CA VAL A 182 -15.14 -2.37 15.30
C VAL A 182 -14.44 -1.01 15.22
N ASP A 183 -14.49 -0.17 16.26
CA ASP A 183 -13.77 1.11 16.27
C ASP A 183 -12.26 0.92 16.09
N THR A 184 -11.67 0.00 16.86
CA THR A 184 -10.24 -0.34 16.77
C THR A 184 -9.90 -0.88 15.38
N CYS A 185 -10.72 -1.79 14.85
CA CYS A 185 -10.56 -2.34 13.52
C CYS A 185 -10.55 -1.25 12.44
N VAL A 186 -11.58 -0.40 12.41
CA VAL A 186 -11.74 0.65 11.40
C VAL A 186 -10.56 1.62 11.44
N ASP A 187 -10.10 2.03 12.63
CA ASP A 187 -8.93 2.90 12.77
C ASP A 187 -7.63 2.20 12.36
N THR A 188 -7.52 0.89 12.53
CA THR A 188 -6.35 0.12 12.08
C THR A 188 -6.32 -0.02 10.55
N LEU A 189 -7.48 -0.19 9.92
CA LEU A 189 -7.62 -0.15 8.46
C LEU A 189 -7.30 1.26 7.93
N ALA A 190 -7.73 2.31 8.65
CA ALA A 190 -7.37 3.69 8.35
C ALA A 190 -5.86 3.90 8.42
N LEU A 191 -5.19 3.45 9.48
CA LEU A 191 -3.72 3.49 9.59
C LEU A 191 -3.06 2.78 8.40
N SER A 192 -3.56 1.61 8.02
CA SER A 192 -3.05 0.86 6.87
C SER A 192 -3.22 1.64 5.55
N ARG A 193 -4.30 2.41 5.38
CA ARG A 193 -4.45 3.34 4.26
C ARG A 193 -3.46 4.51 4.33
N GLU A 194 -3.26 5.11 5.51
CA GLU A 194 -2.29 6.20 5.67
C GLU A 194 -0.88 5.78 5.27
N LEU A 195 -0.49 4.54 5.56
CA LEU A 195 0.81 3.98 5.13
C LEU A 195 0.97 3.95 3.60
N ALA A 196 -0.12 3.80 2.85
CA ALA A 196 -0.07 3.87 1.38
C ALA A 196 -0.01 5.31 0.85
N LEU A 197 -0.49 6.30 1.62
CA LEU A 197 -0.56 7.71 1.21
C LEU A 197 0.79 8.41 1.38
N GLY A 198 1.60 8.42 0.32
CA GLY A 198 2.90 9.08 0.30
C GLY A 198 4.00 8.26 0.98
N GLY A 199 3.87 6.94 0.99
CA GLY A 199 4.88 5.99 1.48
C GLY A 199 5.62 5.21 0.39
N GLY A 200 5.33 5.48 -0.89
CA GLY A 200 5.84 4.71 -2.01
C GLY A 200 5.45 3.23 -1.94
N LEU A 201 6.21 2.38 -2.61
CA LEU A 201 5.89 0.96 -2.73
C LEU A 201 6.00 0.23 -1.38
N VAL A 202 6.95 0.64 -0.54
CA VAL A 202 7.08 0.10 0.83
C VAL A 202 5.83 0.40 1.65
N GLY A 203 5.29 1.62 1.55
CA GLY A 203 4.03 2.00 2.17
C GLY A 203 2.84 1.17 1.68
N GLN A 204 2.76 0.92 0.37
CA GLN A 204 1.75 0.05 -0.24
C GLN A 204 1.85 -1.41 0.27
N ARG A 205 3.06 -1.96 0.40
CA ARG A 205 3.29 -3.30 0.96
C ARG A 205 2.85 -3.39 2.42
N LEU A 206 3.19 -2.39 3.23
CA LEU A 206 2.77 -2.33 4.63
C LEU A 206 1.26 -2.18 4.76
N SER A 207 0.64 -1.38 3.89
CA SER A 207 -0.81 -1.26 3.78
C SER A 207 -1.49 -2.59 3.51
N ALA A 208 -1.01 -3.33 2.49
CA ALA A 208 -1.54 -4.64 2.15
C ALA A 208 -1.31 -5.67 3.27
N ASN A 209 -0.14 -5.65 3.90
CA ASN A 209 0.17 -6.49 5.05
C ASN A 209 -0.75 -6.19 6.25
N GLY A 210 -0.98 -4.90 6.53
CA GLY A 210 -1.83 -4.47 7.62
C GLY A 210 -3.28 -4.93 7.45
N TYR A 211 -3.84 -4.79 6.24
CA TYR A 211 -5.13 -5.40 5.90
C TYR A 211 -5.13 -6.91 6.06
N GLY A 212 -4.06 -7.60 5.63
CA GLY A 212 -3.93 -9.04 5.82
C GLY A 212 -3.94 -9.47 7.30
N ARG A 213 -3.25 -8.71 8.16
CA ARG A 213 -3.14 -8.98 9.60
C ARG A 213 -4.44 -8.75 10.36
N THR A 214 -5.19 -7.70 10.01
CA THR A 214 -6.38 -7.27 10.76
C THR A 214 -7.68 -7.88 10.26
N TRP A 215 -7.72 -8.26 8.98
CA TRP A 215 -8.91 -8.65 8.25
C TRP A 215 -9.84 -9.62 9.00
N ARG A 216 -9.32 -10.71 9.58
CA ARG A 216 -10.18 -11.69 10.28
C ARG A 216 -10.74 -11.17 11.59
N ALA A 217 -9.91 -10.50 12.39
CA ALA A 217 -10.37 -9.89 13.64
C ALA A 217 -11.42 -8.81 13.36
N CYS A 218 -11.25 -8.06 12.27
CA CYS A 218 -12.23 -7.10 11.76
C CYS A 218 -13.54 -7.77 11.33
N ALA A 219 -13.49 -8.87 10.57
CA ALA A 219 -14.68 -9.59 10.15
C ALA A 219 -15.48 -10.11 11.35
N ASP A 220 -14.81 -10.72 12.34
CA ASP A 220 -15.46 -11.22 13.55
C ASP A 220 -16.03 -10.09 14.42
N ALA A 221 -15.34 -8.95 14.50
CA ALA A 221 -15.84 -7.75 15.18
C ALA A 221 -17.10 -7.20 14.52
N LEU A 222 -17.09 -7.10 13.19
CA LEU A 222 -18.23 -6.62 12.41
C LEU A 222 -19.42 -7.57 12.50
N ASP A 223 -19.20 -8.89 12.45
CA ASP A 223 -20.26 -9.91 12.60
C ASP A 223 -20.91 -9.84 13.99
N ALA A 224 -20.12 -9.63 15.05
CA ALA A 224 -20.60 -9.57 16.43
C ALA A 224 -21.17 -8.20 16.87
N ALA A 225 -20.97 -7.14 16.08
CA ALA A 225 -21.34 -5.78 16.47
C ALA A 225 -22.85 -5.52 16.45
N SER A 226 -23.28 -4.48 17.17
CA SER A 226 -24.66 -4.02 17.15
C SER A 226 -25.07 -3.53 15.75
N LEU A 227 -26.35 -3.69 15.39
CA LEU A 227 -26.87 -3.25 14.09
C LEU A 227 -26.63 -1.75 13.84
N GLY A 228 -26.74 -0.92 14.89
CA GLY A 228 -26.43 0.51 14.81
C GLY A 228 -24.97 0.76 14.44
N ARG A 229 -24.04 0.04 15.07
CA ARG A 229 -22.62 0.15 14.79
C ARG A 229 -22.25 -0.39 13.40
N LYS A 230 -22.86 -1.50 12.97
CA LYS A 230 -22.71 -2.09 11.61
C LYS A 230 -23.04 -1.05 10.53
N ARG A 231 -24.18 -0.36 10.63
CA ARG A 231 -24.57 0.70 9.67
C ARG A 231 -23.56 1.84 9.60
N GLN A 232 -23.04 2.29 10.75
CA GLN A 232 -22.00 3.31 10.78
C GLN A 232 -20.72 2.80 10.11
N ALA A 233 -20.27 1.59 10.47
CA ALA A 233 -19.07 0.95 9.97
C ALA A 233 -19.08 0.83 8.44
N LEU A 234 -20.22 0.47 7.84
CA LEU A 234 -20.34 0.40 6.39
C LEU A 234 -19.90 1.71 5.72
N SER A 235 -20.41 2.85 6.19
CA SER A 235 -20.03 4.16 5.64
C SER A 235 -18.54 4.48 5.84
N GLN A 236 -17.94 4.02 6.93
CA GLN A 236 -16.52 4.24 7.23
C GLN A 236 -15.65 3.36 6.31
N LEU A 237 -16.01 2.09 6.14
CA LEU A 237 -15.33 1.14 5.25
C LEU A 237 -15.40 1.59 3.79
N THR A 238 -16.52 2.13 3.33
CA THR A 238 -16.63 2.72 1.98
C THR A 238 -15.66 3.89 1.81
N ARG A 239 -15.63 4.84 2.75
CA ARG A 239 -14.69 5.98 2.71
C ARG A 239 -13.22 5.54 2.79
N LEU A 240 -12.92 4.46 3.52
CA LEU A 240 -11.60 3.86 3.56
C LEU A 240 -11.20 3.25 2.21
N HIS A 241 -12.11 2.48 1.61
CA HIS A 241 -11.92 1.85 0.31
C HIS A 241 -11.68 2.87 -0.81
N GLU A 242 -12.47 3.95 -0.84
CA GLU A 242 -12.32 5.04 -1.82
C GLU A 242 -11.05 5.88 -1.60
N GLY A 243 -10.46 5.84 -0.41
CA GLY A 243 -9.35 6.70 -0.02
C GLY A 243 -7.94 6.18 -0.35
N PHE A 244 -7.81 5.05 -1.06
CA PHE A 244 -6.52 4.54 -1.48
C PHE A 244 -5.92 5.33 -2.65
N PRO A 245 -4.61 5.61 -2.65
CA PRO A 245 -3.96 6.22 -3.81
C PRO A 245 -3.87 5.21 -4.96
N PRO A 246 -3.95 5.67 -6.22
CA PRO A 246 -3.72 4.82 -7.39
C PRO A 246 -2.30 4.26 -7.37
N VAL A 247 -2.13 3.05 -7.93
CA VAL A 247 -0.84 2.37 -7.97
C VAL A 247 0.13 3.14 -8.87
N SER A 248 -0.37 3.77 -9.95
CA SER A 248 0.45 4.62 -10.81
C SER A 248 1.14 5.76 -10.06
N LEU A 249 0.47 6.39 -9.08
CA LEU A 249 1.07 7.45 -8.26
C LEU A 249 2.22 6.92 -7.41
N THR A 250 2.06 5.73 -6.83
CA THR A 250 3.14 5.07 -6.08
C THR A 250 4.34 4.78 -6.98
N LEU A 251 4.09 4.26 -8.18
CA LEU A 251 5.16 3.98 -9.15
C LEU A 251 5.84 5.26 -9.63
N HIS A 252 5.10 6.36 -9.73
CA HIS A 252 5.65 7.67 -10.04
C HIS A 252 6.63 8.14 -8.94
N GLU A 253 6.21 8.08 -7.67
CA GLU A 253 7.08 8.41 -6.52
C GLU A 253 8.35 7.57 -6.52
N GLU A 254 8.22 6.25 -6.74
CA GLU A 254 9.35 5.32 -6.80
C GLU A 254 10.28 5.59 -7.98
N ALA A 255 9.72 5.89 -9.17
CA ALA A 255 10.51 6.17 -10.36
C ALA A 255 11.31 7.47 -10.21
N VAL A 256 10.73 8.51 -9.60
CA VAL A 256 11.44 9.77 -9.31
C VAL A 256 12.56 9.54 -8.29
N ALA A 257 12.27 8.85 -7.19
CA ALA A 257 13.27 8.50 -6.18
C ALA A 257 14.40 7.62 -6.77
N ALA A 258 14.07 6.68 -7.65
CA ALA A 258 15.03 5.84 -8.37
C ALA A 258 15.97 6.67 -9.25
N GLN A 259 15.42 7.61 -10.02
CA GLN A 259 16.20 8.49 -10.88
C GLN A 259 17.16 9.37 -10.08
N LEU A 260 16.71 9.93 -8.95
CA LEU A 260 17.60 10.69 -8.05
C LEU A 260 18.71 9.81 -7.46
N HIS A 261 18.37 8.60 -7.03
CA HIS A 261 19.38 7.69 -6.48
C HIS A 261 20.41 7.27 -7.53
N ALA A 262 19.96 6.97 -8.75
CA ALA A 262 20.79 6.33 -9.78
C ALA A 262 21.46 7.30 -10.75
N PHE A 263 20.97 8.55 -10.93
CA PHE A 263 21.44 9.46 -11.98
C PHE A 263 21.70 10.89 -11.50
N ARG A 264 21.60 11.20 -10.21
CA ARG A 264 21.83 12.55 -9.68
C ARG A 264 23.21 13.13 -10.05
N ASP A 265 24.22 12.30 -10.21
CA ASP A 265 25.56 12.72 -10.65
C ASP A 265 25.66 13.09 -12.15
N LEU A 266 24.62 12.80 -12.94
CA LEU A 266 24.50 13.24 -14.34
C LEU A 266 23.82 14.61 -14.48
N LEU A 267 23.26 15.15 -13.39
CA LEU A 267 22.61 16.46 -13.38
C LEU A 267 23.65 17.60 -13.41
N SER A 268 23.28 18.73 -14.01
CA SER A 268 24.08 19.94 -13.93
C SER A 268 24.25 20.43 -12.48
N ASP A 269 25.29 21.23 -12.21
CA ASP A 269 25.50 21.84 -10.89
C ASP A 269 24.32 22.73 -10.49
N GLU A 270 23.72 23.41 -11.46
CA GLU A 270 22.53 24.26 -11.30
C GLU A 270 21.33 23.41 -10.86
N ALA A 271 21.03 22.32 -11.56
CA ALA A 271 19.96 21.41 -11.17
C ALA A 271 20.20 20.75 -9.82
N ARG A 272 21.44 20.36 -9.50
CA ARG A 272 21.76 19.78 -8.19
C ARG A 272 21.54 20.77 -7.04
N ALA A 273 21.71 22.07 -7.29
CA ALA A 273 21.46 23.12 -6.30
C ALA A 273 19.96 23.37 -6.06
N GLU A 274 19.09 23.00 -7.00
CA GLU A 274 17.62 23.10 -6.86
C GLU A 274 16.99 21.92 -6.13
N LEU A 275 17.70 20.80 -5.97
CA LEU A 275 17.21 19.63 -5.25
C LEU A 275 17.18 19.86 -3.72
N PRO A 276 16.23 19.23 -2.99
CA PRO A 276 16.23 19.28 -1.53
C PRO A 276 17.56 18.80 -0.93
N PRO A 277 18.04 19.43 0.17
CA PRO A 277 19.37 19.18 0.73
C PRO A 277 19.55 17.77 1.32
N THR A 278 18.45 17.04 1.55
CA THR A 278 18.41 15.69 2.11
C THR A 278 18.93 14.60 1.16
N TRP A 279 19.12 14.92 -0.13
CA TRP A 279 19.67 13.97 -1.09
C TRP A 279 21.20 14.03 -1.09
N PHE A 280 21.85 13.00 -0.53
CA PHE A 280 23.29 12.82 -0.61
C PHE A 280 23.77 12.47 -2.03
N ASP A 281 25.04 12.72 -2.33
CA ASP A 281 25.64 12.38 -3.62
C ASP A 281 25.58 10.87 -3.85
N ALA A 282 24.89 10.47 -4.91
CA ALA A 282 24.99 9.11 -5.42
C ALA A 282 26.47 8.82 -5.70
N PRO A 283 26.96 7.59 -5.42
CA PRO A 283 28.33 7.25 -5.77
C PRO A 283 28.53 7.48 -7.28
N ALA A 284 29.57 8.23 -7.64
CA ALA A 284 29.86 8.51 -9.05
C ALA A 284 30.17 7.18 -9.77
N LEU A 285 29.29 6.77 -10.68
CA LEU A 285 29.49 5.53 -11.45
C LEU A 285 30.18 5.84 -12.79
N PRO A 286 31.16 5.03 -13.23
CA PRO A 286 31.84 5.22 -14.50
C PRO A 286 30.90 5.02 -15.71
N GLY A 287 31.19 5.71 -16.82
CA GLY A 287 30.47 5.52 -18.10
C GLY A 287 29.26 6.43 -18.32
N ALA A 288 29.48 7.74 -18.39
CA ALA A 288 28.42 8.74 -18.56
C ALA A 288 27.51 8.48 -19.79
N LEU A 289 28.06 8.00 -20.90
CA LEU A 289 27.29 7.77 -22.14
C LEU A 289 26.25 6.65 -21.99
N SER A 290 26.66 5.48 -21.50
CA SER A 290 25.75 4.35 -21.28
C SER A 290 24.71 4.68 -20.22
N ARG A 291 25.08 5.44 -19.18
CA ARG A 291 24.16 5.84 -18.11
C ARG A 291 23.13 6.86 -18.57
N ARG A 292 23.46 7.77 -19.51
CA ARG A 292 22.48 8.68 -20.12
C ARG A 292 21.44 7.93 -20.97
N LEU A 293 21.87 6.93 -21.74
CA LEU A 293 20.95 6.07 -22.48
C LEU A 293 20.07 5.25 -21.53
N GLN A 294 20.66 4.75 -20.45
CA GLN A 294 19.94 4.03 -19.40
C GLN A 294 18.91 4.89 -18.69
N TRP A 295 19.23 6.14 -18.37
CA TRP A 295 18.28 7.06 -17.73
C TRP A 295 17.04 7.27 -18.60
N ARG A 296 17.20 7.45 -19.91
CA ARG A 296 16.07 7.53 -20.85
C ARG A 296 15.21 6.28 -20.83
N GLN A 297 15.85 5.11 -20.95
CA GLN A 297 15.13 3.84 -20.91
C GLN A 297 14.34 3.69 -19.61
N TRP A 298 14.92 4.04 -18.45
CA TRP A 298 14.22 3.99 -17.17
C TRP A 298 12.99 4.89 -17.12
N VAL A 299 13.07 6.08 -17.69
CA VAL A 299 11.92 7.00 -17.77
C VAL A 299 10.83 6.42 -18.68
N GLU A 300 11.20 5.89 -19.85
CA GLU A 300 10.25 5.25 -20.77
C GLU A 300 9.59 3.99 -20.16
N ASP A 301 10.37 3.17 -19.47
CA ASP A 301 9.89 1.97 -18.78
C ASP A 301 8.94 2.33 -17.63
N ALA A 302 9.27 3.37 -16.86
CA ALA A 302 8.40 3.86 -15.79
C ALA A 302 7.08 4.38 -16.37
N ASP A 303 7.12 5.15 -17.46
CA ASP A 303 5.92 5.67 -18.12
C ASP A 303 5.02 4.53 -18.64
N ARG A 304 5.60 3.50 -19.26
CA ARG A 304 4.88 2.29 -19.71
C ARG A 304 4.23 1.55 -18.54
N LEU A 305 4.95 1.38 -17.43
CA LEU A 305 4.43 0.69 -16.25
C LEU A 305 3.29 1.48 -15.60
N MET A 306 3.45 2.81 -15.43
CA MET A 306 2.42 3.68 -14.87
C MET A 306 1.14 3.66 -15.70
N ALA A 307 1.26 3.60 -17.04
CA ALA A 307 0.11 3.57 -17.94
C ALA A 307 -0.80 2.33 -17.78
N VAL A 308 -0.28 1.23 -17.23
CA VAL A 308 -1.04 -0.01 -17.03
C VAL A 308 -1.37 -0.30 -15.57
N ALA A 309 -0.77 0.43 -14.62
CA ALA A 309 -0.82 0.12 -13.19
C ALA A 309 -2.23 0.20 -12.58
N ASP A 310 -3.07 1.10 -13.09
CA ASP A 310 -4.43 1.32 -12.58
C ASP A 310 -5.52 0.63 -13.44
N GLN A 311 -5.13 -0.22 -14.39
CA GLN A 311 -6.09 -1.01 -15.15
C GLN A 311 -6.80 -2.04 -14.26
N PRO A 312 -8.00 -2.52 -14.65
CA PRO A 312 -8.69 -3.61 -13.97
C PRO A 312 -7.79 -4.84 -13.84
N ALA A 313 -7.93 -5.60 -12.74
CA ALA A 313 -6.96 -6.63 -12.33
C ALA A 313 -6.56 -7.63 -13.45
N GLU A 314 -7.52 -8.15 -14.22
CA GLU A 314 -7.25 -9.09 -15.32
C GLU A 314 -6.60 -8.44 -16.56
N GLU A 315 -6.90 -7.18 -16.82
CA GLU A 315 -6.24 -6.42 -17.90
C GLU A 315 -4.82 -6.05 -17.48
N ARG A 316 -4.67 -5.50 -16.27
CA ARG A 316 -3.37 -5.20 -15.65
C ARG A 316 -2.46 -6.42 -15.63
N ARG A 317 -2.94 -7.60 -15.21
CA ARG A 317 -2.13 -8.83 -15.18
C ARG A 317 -1.60 -9.19 -16.57
N ARG A 318 -2.44 -9.10 -17.60
CA ARG A 318 -2.03 -9.37 -19.00
C ARG A 318 -1.02 -8.34 -19.48
N SER A 319 -1.30 -7.05 -19.30
CA SER A 319 -0.40 -5.98 -19.72
C SER A 319 0.94 -6.01 -18.98
N LEU A 320 0.98 -6.38 -17.70
CA LEU A 320 2.24 -6.58 -16.97
C LEU A 320 3.04 -7.76 -17.51
N ALA A 321 2.39 -8.89 -17.84
CA ALA A 321 3.07 -10.03 -18.47
C ALA A 321 3.63 -9.68 -19.86
N ASP A 322 2.91 -8.87 -20.63
CA ASP A 322 3.39 -8.35 -21.93
C ASP A 322 4.62 -7.44 -21.73
N LEU A 323 4.60 -6.55 -20.73
CA LEU A 323 5.74 -5.71 -20.36
C LEU A 323 6.94 -6.53 -19.89
N GLU A 324 6.74 -7.60 -19.11
CA GLU A 324 7.82 -8.51 -18.71
C GLU A 324 8.44 -9.23 -19.92
N THR A 325 7.62 -9.63 -20.89
CA THR A 325 8.09 -10.26 -22.13
C THR A 325 8.94 -9.29 -22.95
N LEU A 326 8.49 -8.04 -23.11
CA LEU A 326 9.24 -6.98 -23.80
C LEU A 326 10.61 -6.71 -23.14
N LYS A 327 10.66 -6.68 -21.80
CA LYS A 327 11.94 -6.53 -21.06
C LYS A 327 12.92 -7.67 -21.32
N GLY A 328 12.43 -8.87 -21.64
CA GLY A 328 13.27 -10.01 -21.98
C GLY A 328 14.18 -9.74 -23.19
N GLU A 329 13.76 -8.85 -24.09
CA GLU A 329 14.41 -8.54 -25.36
C GLU A 329 15.32 -7.29 -25.31
N GLU A 330 15.24 -6.48 -24.25
CA GLU A 330 15.98 -5.21 -24.14
C GLU A 330 17.43 -5.40 -23.62
N TYR A 331 18.36 -4.66 -24.25
CA TYR A 331 19.82 -4.81 -24.09
C TYR A 331 20.40 -4.26 -22.78
N PHE A 332 19.71 -3.33 -22.11
CA PHE A 332 20.20 -2.67 -20.88
C PHE A 332 19.46 -3.16 -19.64
N ARG A 333 19.70 -4.42 -19.25
CA ARG A 333 19.14 -4.99 -18.03
C ARG A 333 19.81 -4.42 -16.79
N HIS A 334 19.06 -3.83 -15.87
CA HIS A 334 19.46 -3.62 -14.48
C HIS A 334 18.37 -4.10 -13.53
N ALA A 335 18.78 -4.81 -12.48
CA ALA A 335 17.89 -5.31 -11.42
C ALA A 335 17.20 -4.19 -10.63
N GLU A 336 17.61 -2.94 -10.79
CA GLU A 336 17.10 -1.78 -10.04
C GLU A 336 16.14 -0.89 -10.85
N SER A 337 15.83 -1.23 -12.11
CA SER A 337 14.87 -0.47 -12.93
C SER A 337 13.50 -0.36 -12.22
N PRO A 338 12.75 0.76 -12.38
CA PRO A 338 11.39 0.90 -11.82
C PRO A 338 10.47 -0.26 -12.21
N SER A 339 10.68 -0.80 -13.42
CA SER A 339 9.93 -1.94 -13.92
C SER A 339 10.27 -3.27 -13.22
N VAL A 340 11.33 -3.32 -12.43
CA VAL A 340 11.70 -4.42 -11.51
C VAL A 340 11.19 -4.17 -10.09
N ARG A 341 10.69 -2.96 -9.77
CA ARG A 341 10.22 -2.64 -8.41
C ARG A 341 8.86 -3.24 -8.09
N LEU A 342 7.92 -3.25 -9.03
CA LEU A 342 6.60 -3.86 -8.82
C LEU A 342 6.66 -5.36 -9.15
N SER A 343 6.76 -6.20 -8.12
CA SER A 343 6.80 -7.65 -8.31
C SER A 343 5.40 -8.23 -8.51
N PRO A 344 5.27 -9.44 -9.09
CA PRO A 344 3.98 -10.15 -9.15
C PRO A 344 3.34 -10.31 -7.76
N GLU A 345 4.13 -10.54 -6.72
CA GLU A 345 3.66 -10.64 -5.34
C GLU A 345 3.07 -9.32 -4.82
N ASP A 346 3.63 -8.17 -5.22
CA ASP A 346 3.08 -6.86 -4.86
C ASP A 346 1.71 -6.65 -5.50
N VAL A 347 1.56 -7.01 -6.77
CA VAL A 347 0.29 -6.90 -7.51
C VAL A 347 -0.77 -7.79 -6.86
N GLU A 348 -0.39 -9.01 -6.48
CA GLU A 348 -1.28 -9.93 -5.76
C GLU A 348 -1.67 -9.39 -4.39
N ALA A 349 -0.71 -8.88 -3.61
CA ALA A 349 -0.97 -8.31 -2.29
C ALA A 349 -1.91 -7.10 -2.35
N LEU A 350 -1.78 -6.24 -3.36
CA LEU A 350 -2.67 -5.09 -3.57
C LEU A 350 -4.07 -5.52 -3.99
N ALA A 351 -4.20 -6.51 -4.88
CA ALA A 351 -5.48 -7.10 -5.24
C ALA A 351 -6.15 -7.78 -4.03
N LEU A 352 -5.38 -8.46 -3.18
CA LEU A 352 -5.86 -9.03 -1.92
C LEU A 352 -6.38 -7.97 -0.96
N ARG A 353 -5.68 -6.84 -0.83
CA ARG A 353 -6.12 -5.72 0.01
C ARG A 353 -7.47 -5.20 -0.46
N GLU A 354 -7.62 -4.96 -1.76
CA GLU A 354 -8.87 -4.48 -2.37
C GLU A 354 -10.01 -5.46 -2.10
N LEU A 355 -9.80 -6.76 -2.41
CA LEU A 355 -10.78 -7.81 -2.19
C LEU A 355 -11.19 -7.95 -0.72
N ARG A 356 -10.24 -7.86 0.22
CA ARG A 356 -10.53 -7.86 1.67
C ARG A 356 -11.34 -6.63 2.06
N SER A 357 -11.03 -5.45 1.52
CA SER A 357 -11.84 -4.26 1.79
C SER A 357 -13.28 -4.44 1.32
N GLU A 358 -13.48 -4.94 0.10
CA GLU A 358 -14.81 -5.22 -0.46
C GLU A 358 -15.56 -6.28 0.35
N ALA A 359 -14.88 -7.33 0.78
CA ALA A 359 -15.51 -8.41 1.51
C ALA A 359 -15.92 -8.01 2.94
N LEU A 360 -15.21 -7.09 3.60
CA LEU A 360 -15.68 -6.50 4.88
C LEU A 360 -16.94 -5.66 4.67
N MET A 361 -17.00 -4.87 3.59
CA MET A 361 -18.22 -4.11 3.25
C MET A 361 -19.39 -5.05 2.96
N ALA A 362 -19.16 -6.07 2.13
CA ALA A 362 -20.16 -7.07 1.77
C ALA A 362 -20.70 -7.84 2.99
N LEU A 363 -19.84 -8.21 3.95
CA LEU A 363 -20.25 -8.84 5.21
C LEU A 363 -21.27 -7.97 5.95
N VAL A 364 -20.95 -6.69 6.13
CA VAL A 364 -21.81 -5.75 6.84
C VAL A 364 -23.12 -5.51 6.09
N GLU A 365 -23.07 -5.35 4.78
CA GLU A 365 -24.26 -5.16 3.95
C GLU A 365 -25.22 -6.34 3.99
N VAL A 366 -24.68 -7.56 3.88
CA VAL A 366 -25.47 -8.80 3.91
C VAL A 366 -26.17 -8.94 5.24
N ASP A 367 -25.45 -8.72 6.34
CA ASP A 367 -26.03 -8.86 7.66
C ASP A 367 -27.04 -7.74 8.00
N VAL A 368 -26.75 -6.48 7.65
CA VAL A 368 -27.72 -5.38 7.80
C VAL A 368 -28.98 -5.67 6.98
N ALA A 369 -28.84 -6.12 5.73
CA ALA A 369 -29.98 -6.48 4.89
C ALA A 369 -30.80 -7.64 5.47
N ARG A 370 -30.14 -8.64 6.06
CA ARG A 370 -30.79 -9.76 6.76
C ARG A 370 -31.55 -9.25 7.98
N ALA A 371 -30.90 -8.45 8.83
CA ALA A 371 -31.51 -7.90 10.04
C ALA A 371 -32.77 -7.07 9.73
N GLU A 372 -32.78 -6.35 8.61
CA GLU A 372 -33.90 -5.51 8.20
C GLU A 372 -35.02 -6.28 7.50
N LYS A 373 -34.70 -7.31 6.71
CA LYS A 373 -35.68 -8.03 5.87
C LYS A 373 -36.12 -9.38 6.46
N GLY A 374 -35.45 -9.85 7.51
CA GLY A 374 -35.68 -11.17 8.13
C GLY A 374 -35.26 -12.36 7.28
N GLN A 375 -34.56 -12.15 6.17
CA GLN A 375 -34.07 -13.20 5.27
C GLN A 375 -32.73 -12.81 4.66
N TRP A 376 -31.88 -13.79 4.38
CA TRP A 376 -30.63 -13.55 3.65
C TRP A 376 -30.91 -12.96 2.26
N PRO A 377 -30.12 -11.98 1.80
CA PRO A 377 -30.26 -11.47 0.45
C PRO A 377 -29.90 -12.56 -0.58
N ARG A 378 -30.56 -12.54 -1.74
CA ARG A 378 -30.32 -13.53 -2.82
C ARG A 378 -29.01 -13.31 -3.58
N ALA A 379 -28.43 -12.13 -3.47
CA ALA A 379 -27.19 -11.71 -4.10
C ALA A 379 -26.53 -10.64 -3.22
N LEU A 380 -25.24 -10.39 -3.43
CA LEU A 380 -24.54 -9.29 -2.77
C LEU A 380 -25.18 -7.93 -3.16
N PRO A 381 -25.47 -7.05 -2.19
CA PRO A 381 -26.00 -5.72 -2.48
C PRO A 381 -25.02 -4.87 -3.31
N THR A 382 -23.73 -4.98 -3.00
CA THR A 382 -22.62 -4.44 -3.77
C THR A 382 -22.38 -5.25 -5.05
N ARG A 383 -22.15 -4.54 -6.17
CA ARG A 383 -21.80 -5.16 -7.47
C ARG A 383 -20.33 -5.57 -7.54
N THR A 384 -19.78 -6.13 -6.47
CA THR A 384 -18.42 -6.65 -6.48
C THR A 384 -18.40 -7.93 -7.30
N ALA A 385 -17.86 -7.86 -8.53
CA ALA A 385 -17.81 -9.00 -9.45
C ALA A 385 -16.95 -10.16 -8.93
N SER A 386 -16.07 -9.88 -7.97
CA SER A 386 -15.10 -10.81 -7.40
C SER A 386 -15.61 -11.61 -6.20
N LEU A 387 -16.83 -11.35 -5.72
CA LEU A 387 -17.40 -12.00 -4.53
C LEU A 387 -18.75 -12.66 -4.83
N MET A 388 -19.04 -13.76 -4.13
CA MET A 388 -20.29 -14.50 -4.24
C MET A 388 -20.87 -14.82 -2.87
N LEU A 389 -22.15 -14.51 -2.68
CA LEU A 389 -22.91 -14.92 -1.51
C LEU A 389 -23.52 -16.30 -1.71
N LYS A 390 -23.31 -17.19 -0.74
CA LYS A 390 -23.94 -18.51 -0.65
C LYS A 390 -24.65 -18.64 0.70
N PRO A 391 -25.98 -18.52 0.77
CA PRO A 391 -26.73 -18.85 1.97
C PRO A 391 -26.54 -20.33 2.31
N VAL A 392 -26.21 -20.65 3.56
CA VAL A 392 -26.05 -22.03 4.03
C VAL A 392 -27.36 -22.51 4.62
N ASP A 393 -27.90 -21.76 5.59
CA ASP A 393 -29.20 -22.00 6.23
C ASP A 393 -29.80 -20.68 6.74
N GLU A 394 -30.81 -20.73 7.62
CA GLU A 394 -31.46 -19.54 8.18
C GLU A 394 -30.58 -18.76 9.16
N THR A 395 -29.52 -19.39 9.68
CA THR A 395 -28.62 -18.85 10.70
C THR A 395 -27.24 -18.49 10.17
N GLU A 396 -26.87 -18.95 8.96
CA GLU A 396 -25.56 -18.73 8.38
C GLU A 396 -25.60 -18.44 6.87
N ALA A 397 -24.77 -17.50 6.44
CA ALA A 397 -24.41 -17.29 5.04
C ALA A 397 -22.89 -17.18 4.87
N GLN A 398 -22.39 -17.55 3.70
CA GLN A 398 -20.96 -17.51 3.39
C GLN A 398 -20.66 -16.61 2.20
N ILE A 399 -19.62 -15.78 2.32
CA ILE A 399 -19.09 -14.95 1.23
C ILE A 399 -17.79 -15.58 0.72
N HIS A 400 -17.79 -15.94 -0.56
CA HIS A 400 -16.70 -16.60 -1.25
C HIS A 400 -16.04 -15.65 -2.25
N SER A 401 -14.72 -15.76 -2.43
CA SER A 401 -14.02 -15.13 -3.56
C SER A 401 -14.23 -15.96 -4.83
N CYS A 402 -14.58 -15.29 -5.93
CA CYS A 402 -14.59 -15.88 -7.26
C CYS A 402 -13.17 -16.05 -7.83
N VAL A 403 -12.19 -15.35 -7.25
CA VAL A 403 -10.80 -15.42 -7.68
C VAL A 403 -10.08 -16.50 -6.90
N GLN A 404 -9.67 -17.55 -7.61
CA GLN A 404 -9.05 -18.75 -7.05
C GLN A 404 -7.74 -18.39 -6.31
N GLY A 405 -7.57 -18.92 -5.10
CA GLY A 405 -6.35 -18.77 -4.30
C GLY A 405 -6.26 -17.51 -3.45
N LEU A 406 -7.00 -16.44 -3.78
CA LEU A 406 -6.89 -15.15 -3.07
C LEU A 406 -7.53 -15.17 -1.66
N MET A 407 -8.68 -15.82 -1.49
CA MET A 407 -9.32 -16.01 -0.18
C MET A 407 -9.82 -17.46 -0.06
N PRO A 408 -8.96 -18.39 0.41
CA PRO A 408 -9.30 -19.81 0.44
C PRO A 408 -10.39 -20.16 1.46
N ASP A 409 -10.44 -19.43 2.57
CA ASP A 409 -11.48 -19.62 3.59
C ASP A 409 -12.60 -18.59 3.38
N PRO A 410 -13.87 -19.03 3.30
CA PRO A 410 -14.99 -18.12 3.15
C PRO A 410 -15.17 -17.26 4.40
N LEU A 411 -15.67 -16.04 4.22
CA LEU A 411 -16.22 -15.29 5.35
C LEU A 411 -17.56 -15.90 5.74
N VAL A 412 -17.70 -16.19 7.02
CA VAL A 412 -18.95 -16.67 7.61
C VAL A 412 -19.68 -15.45 8.19
N VAL A 413 -20.94 -15.29 7.81
CA VAL A 413 -21.85 -14.28 8.35
C VAL A 413 -22.90 -15.01 9.15
N LYS A 414 -23.02 -14.69 10.43
CA LYS A 414 -23.97 -15.35 11.34
C LYS A 414 -25.17 -14.46 11.58
N ALA A 415 -26.34 -15.06 11.62
CA ALA A 415 -27.52 -14.36 12.12
C ALA A 415 -27.30 -14.03 13.61
N ASP A 416 -27.53 -12.78 14.00
CA ASP A 416 -27.60 -12.43 15.42
C ASP A 416 -28.51 -13.43 16.14
N GLY A 417 -27.95 -14.20 17.08
CA GLY A 417 -28.73 -15.09 17.93
C GLY A 417 -29.72 -14.27 18.75
N ALA A 418 -30.92 -14.81 18.99
CA ALA A 418 -31.80 -14.24 20.00
C ALA A 418 -30.98 -14.06 21.30
N PRO A 419 -31.04 -12.88 21.97
CA PRO A 419 -30.27 -12.66 23.18
C PRO A 419 -30.54 -13.81 24.14
N ALA A 420 -29.48 -14.49 24.58
CA ALA A 420 -29.61 -15.56 25.55
C ALA A 420 -30.39 -15.01 26.74
N LEU A 421 -31.66 -15.41 26.87
CA LEU A 421 -32.45 -15.18 28.07
C LEU A 421 -31.58 -15.73 29.20
N GLN A 422 -31.06 -14.82 30.03
CA GLN A 422 -30.45 -15.19 31.31
C GLN A 422 -31.40 -16.18 31.96
N GLN A 423 -30.98 -17.44 32.03
CA GLN A 423 -31.60 -18.40 32.90
C GLN A 423 -31.39 -17.84 34.31
N VAL A 424 -32.42 -17.13 34.78
CA VAL A 424 -32.58 -16.84 36.19
C VAL A 424 -32.66 -18.21 36.84
N HIS A 425 -31.55 -18.64 37.43
CA HIS A 425 -31.55 -19.73 38.39
C HIS A 425 -32.37 -19.26 39.58
N ASP A 426 -33.68 -19.55 39.54
CA ASP A 426 -34.46 -19.72 40.75
C ASP A 426 -33.87 -20.92 41.49
N VAL A 427 -33.06 -20.63 42.50
CA VAL A 427 -32.66 -21.60 43.52
C VAL A 427 -33.73 -21.53 44.63
N PRO A 428 -34.31 -22.68 45.03
CA PRO A 428 -35.35 -22.75 46.05
C PRO A 428 -34.88 -22.41 47.47
#